data_AF-A0A835RD50-F1
#
_entry.id   AF-A0A835RD50-F1
#
_cell.length_a   1.000
_cell.length_b   1.000
_cell.length_c   1.000
_cell.angle_alpha   90.00
_cell.angle_beta   90.00
_cell.angle_gamma   90.00
#
_symmetry.space_group_name_H-M   'P 1'
#
loop_
_entity.id
_entity.type
_entity.pdbx_description
1 polymer ?
#
loop_
_entity_poly.entity_id
_entity_poly.type
_entity_poly.pdbx_seq_one_letter_code
_entity_poly.pdbx_strand_id
1 'polypeptide(L)'
;MADDNGILDINRKSFENEIRALTEVRHRNIVKLHGYCSRNGAMYLVYEYMERGSLAKVLYAEEGSKKLDWARRVKIVQGVAHALSYLHHDCNPPIVHRDISANNILLDSEFEPRISDFGHRKTARSWFV
;
A
#
# COMPACT_ATOMS: atom_id res chain seq x y z
N MET A 1 -16.28 15.24 17.76
CA MET A 1 -14.97 15.14 18.41
C MET A 1 -14.83 13.72 18.90
N ALA A 2 -13.95 12.91 18.29
CA ALA A 2 -13.62 11.60 18.84
C ALA A 2 -12.80 11.81 20.12
N ASP A 3 -13.07 11.01 21.15
CA ASP A 3 -12.25 10.99 22.36
C ASP A 3 -10.85 10.42 22.05
N ASP A 4 -9.86 10.79 22.85
CA ASP A 4 -8.45 10.38 22.66
C ASP A 4 -8.30 8.85 22.66
N ASN A 5 -9.15 8.16 23.44
CA ASN A 5 -9.23 6.70 23.46
C ASN A 5 -9.71 6.10 22.12
N GLY A 6 -10.70 6.70 21.46
CA GLY A 6 -11.20 6.23 20.16
C GLY A 6 -10.17 6.37 19.04
N ILE A 7 -9.33 7.41 19.06
CA ILE A 7 -8.26 7.62 18.08
C ILE A 7 -7.16 6.56 18.23
N LEU A 8 -6.75 6.25 19.47
CA LEU A 8 -5.75 5.23 19.75
C LEU A 8 -6.19 3.83 19.29
N ASP A 9 -7.48 3.49 19.46
CA ASP A 9 -8.02 2.21 19.00
C ASP A 9 -8.09 2.09 17.48
N ILE A 10 -8.42 3.18 16.77
CA ILE A 10 -8.40 3.21 15.30
C ILE A 10 -6.98 3.00 14.78
N ASN A 11 -6.00 3.69 15.36
CA ASN A 11 -4.58 3.57 14.97
C ASN A 11 -4.05 2.15 15.21
N ARG A 12 -4.39 1.54 16.36
CA ARG A 12 -4.01 0.16 16.67
C ARG A 12 -4.61 -0.84 15.68
N LYS A 13 -5.89 -0.67 15.34
CA LYS A 13 -6.55 -1.53 14.35
C LYS A 13 -5.93 -1.39 12.96
N SER A 14 -5.59 -0.16 12.56
CA SER A 14 -4.89 0.10 11.30
C SER A 14 -3.52 -0.58 11.26
N PHE A 15 -2.74 -0.47 12.34
CA PHE A 15 -1.45 -1.12 12.49
C PHE A 15 -1.53 -2.65 12.38
N GLU A 16 -2.47 -3.28 13.10
CA GLU A 16 -2.70 -4.74 13.01
C GLU A 16 -3.19 -5.16 11.62
N ASN A 17 -4.02 -4.34 10.98
CA ASN A 17 -4.44 -4.59 9.61
C ASN A 17 -3.27 -4.54 8.65
N GLU A 18 -2.36 -3.59 8.80
CA GLU A 18 -1.23 -3.47 7.89
C GLU A 18 -0.26 -4.63 8.05
N ILE A 19 0.09 -4.99 9.29
CA ILE A 19 0.96 -6.14 9.58
C ILE A 19 0.39 -7.40 8.97
N ARG A 20 -0.86 -7.75 9.30
CA ARG A 20 -1.44 -9.01 8.81
C ARG A 20 -1.50 -9.03 7.27
N ALA A 21 -1.81 -7.91 6.61
CA ALA A 21 -1.81 -7.85 5.15
C ALA A 21 -0.44 -8.22 4.60
N LEU A 22 0.58 -7.49 5.03
CA LEU A 22 1.91 -7.54 4.44
C LEU A 22 2.70 -8.78 4.87
N THR A 23 2.25 -9.49 5.91
CA THR A 23 2.75 -10.83 6.23
C THR A 23 2.13 -11.94 5.37
N GLU A 24 0.88 -11.77 4.93
CA GLU A 24 0.12 -12.76 4.15
C GLU A 24 0.38 -12.62 2.65
N VAL A 25 0.57 -11.39 2.15
CA VAL A 25 0.72 -11.09 0.73
C VAL A 25 2.17 -10.98 0.30
N ARG A 26 2.51 -11.53 -0.86
CA ARG A 26 3.83 -11.37 -1.48
C ARG A 26 3.67 -11.21 -2.99
N HIS A 27 3.85 -9.99 -3.46
CA HIS A 27 3.73 -9.66 -4.88
C HIS A 27 4.72 -8.56 -5.26
N ARG A 28 5.29 -8.61 -6.47
CA ARG A 28 6.32 -7.65 -6.93
C ARG A 28 5.85 -6.19 -6.94
N ASN A 29 4.54 -5.96 -7.06
CA ASN A 29 3.90 -4.64 -7.06
C ASN A 29 3.18 -4.31 -5.74
N ILE A 30 3.56 -4.95 -4.63
CA ILE A 30 3.11 -4.62 -3.27
C ILE A 30 4.36 -4.37 -2.43
N VAL A 31 4.32 -3.34 -1.58
CA VAL A 31 5.46 -2.98 -0.73
C VAL A 31 5.78 -4.11 0.25
N LYS A 32 7.05 -4.41 0.45
CA LYS A 32 7.51 -5.43 1.37
C LYS A 32 7.67 -4.85 2.77
N LEU A 33 6.98 -5.44 3.73
CA LEU A 33 7.24 -5.22 5.16
C LEU A 33 8.45 -6.08 5.59
N HIS A 34 9.49 -5.44 6.10
CA HIS A 34 10.65 -6.11 6.70
C HIS A 34 10.41 -6.51 8.15
N GLY A 35 9.64 -5.71 8.89
CA GLY A 35 9.31 -6.00 10.28
C GLY A 35 8.43 -4.94 10.91
N TYR A 36 8.06 -5.19 12.17
CA TYR A 36 7.27 -4.27 12.97
C TYR A 36 7.74 -4.29 14.42
N CYS A 37 7.44 -3.24 15.17
CA CYS A 37 7.71 -3.15 16.61
C CYS A 37 6.56 -2.44 17.31
N SER A 38 6.14 -2.95 18.47
CA SER A 38 5.23 -2.26 19.38
C SER A 38 5.83 -2.26 20.77
N ARG A 39 6.17 -1.07 21.29
CA ARG A 39 6.78 -0.91 22.62
C ARG A 39 6.41 0.43 23.24
N ASN A 40 6.05 0.43 24.52
CA ASN A 40 5.72 1.62 25.29
C ASN A 40 4.65 2.52 24.64
N GLY A 41 3.64 1.92 24.00
CA GLY A 41 2.57 2.65 23.30
C GLY A 41 2.94 3.16 21.91
N ALA A 42 4.20 3.05 21.48
CA ALA A 42 4.63 3.37 20.13
C ALA A 42 4.52 2.15 19.20
N MET A 43 4.16 2.39 17.95
CA MET A 43 3.96 1.39 16.90
C MET A 43 4.80 1.76 15.67
N TYR A 44 5.64 0.84 15.21
CA TYR A 44 6.57 1.06 14.11
C TYR A 44 6.43 -0.04 13.06
N LEU A 45 6.44 0.35 11.80
CA LEU A 45 6.48 -0.53 10.63
C LEU A 45 7.73 -0.21 9.83
N VAL A 46 8.47 -1.25 9.44
CA VAL A 46 9.73 -1.13 8.69
C VAL A 46 9.53 -1.76 7.33
N TYR A 47 9.64 -0.95 6.27
CA TYR A 47 9.41 -1.37 4.89
C TYR A 47 10.71 -1.38 4.11
N GLU A 48 10.67 -2.00 2.93
CA GLU A 48 11.64 -1.68 1.88
C GLU A 48 11.57 -0.19 1.54
N TYR A 49 12.72 0.41 1.27
CA TYR A 49 12.79 1.82 0.92
C TYR A 49 12.50 2.03 -0.57
N MET A 50 11.66 3.03 -0.88
CA MET A 50 11.24 3.36 -2.24
C MET A 50 11.82 4.74 -2.60
N GLU A 51 12.88 4.75 -3.41
CA GLU A 51 13.77 5.92 -3.59
C GLU A 51 13.05 7.13 -4.18
N ARG A 52 12.01 6.92 -4.98
CA ARG A 52 11.25 8.01 -5.60
C ARG A 52 10.06 8.46 -4.74
N GLY A 53 9.76 7.73 -3.68
CA GLY A 53 8.60 7.98 -2.82
C GLY A 53 7.29 7.72 -3.54
N SER A 54 6.24 8.49 -3.21
CA SER A 54 4.92 8.32 -3.80
C SER A 54 4.81 8.79 -5.25
N LEU A 55 3.91 8.16 -6.00
CA LEU A 55 3.54 8.57 -7.35
C LEU A 55 3.02 10.00 -7.34
N ALA A 56 2.27 10.43 -6.33
CA ALA A 56 1.81 11.81 -6.19
C ALA A 56 3.00 12.79 -6.16
N LYS A 57 4.04 12.50 -5.38
CA LYS A 57 5.26 13.33 -5.31
C LYS A 57 5.93 13.44 -6.67
N VAL A 58 6.03 12.35 -7.41
CA VAL A 58 6.66 12.35 -8.74
C VAL A 58 5.76 13.03 -9.78
N LEU A 59 4.44 12.82 -9.72
CA LEU A 59 3.48 13.30 -10.70
C LEU A 59 3.28 14.82 -10.61
N TYR A 60 3.25 15.37 -9.39
CA TYR A 60 2.98 16.79 -9.14
C TYR A 60 4.25 17.64 -8.92
N ALA A 61 5.44 17.05 -9.04
CA ALA A 61 6.68 17.82 -9.08
C ALA A 61 6.76 18.69 -10.35
N GLU A 62 7.50 19.81 -10.30
CA GLU A 62 7.64 20.74 -11.44
C GLU A 62 8.15 20.03 -12.71
N GLU A 63 9.07 19.07 -12.59
CA GLU A 63 9.55 18.22 -13.70
C GLU A 63 8.87 16.85 -13.77
N GLY A 64 7.76 16.64 -13.05
CA GLY A 64 7.07 15.35 -12.98
C GLY A 64 6.61 14.82 -14.33
N SER A 65 6.11 15.73 -15.18
CA SER A 65 5.71 15.43 -16.56
C SER A 65 6.88 14.96 -17.44
N LYS A 66 8.10 15.47 -17.20
CA LYS A 66 9.31 15.08 -17.92
C LYS A 66 9.85 13.73 -17.43
N LYS A 67 9.64 13.39 -16.15
CA LYS A 67 10.09 12.13 -15.55
C LYS A 67 9.13 10.97 -15.83
N LEU A 68 7.84 11.22 -15.99
CA LEU A 68 6.82 10.22 -16.30
C LEU A 68 6.37 10.35 -17.76
N ASP A 69 7.19 9.83 -18.66
CA ASP A 69 6.80 9.64 -20.05
C ASP A 69 5.65 8.63 -20.17
N TRP A 70 5.08 8.51 -21.38
CA TRP A 70 3.93 7.65 -21.60
C TRP A 70 4.22 6.18 -21.27
N ALA A 71 5.40 5.68 -21.65
CA ALA A 71 5.80 4.31 -21.39
C ALA A 71 5.84 4.01 -19.88
N ARG A 72 6.41 4.91 -19.07
CA ARG A 72 6.43 4.78 -17.60
C ARG A 72 5.03 4.82 -17.00
N ARG A 73 4.15 5.69 -17.50
CA ARG A 73 2.75 5.76 -17.03
C ARG A 73 2.02 4.44 -17.25
N VAL A 74 2.14 3.87 -18.46
CA VAL A 74 1.54 2.57 -18.80
C VAL A 74 2.11 1.46 -17.91
N LYS A 75 3.43 1.43 -17.71
CA LYS A 75 4.11 0.48 -16.80
C LYS A 75 3.57 0.57 -15.37
N ILE A 76 3.38 1.80 -14.86
CA ILE A 76 2.84 2.04 -13.51
C ILE A 76 1.41 1.50 -13.40
N VAL A 77 0.54 1.83 -14.36
CA VAL A 77 -0.86 1.35 -14.36
C VAL A 77 -0.91 -0.17 -14.44
N GLN A 78 -0.09 -0.80 -15.28
CA GLN A 78 -0.01 -2.25 -15.39
C GLN A 78 0.41 -2.91 -14.07
N GLY A 79 1.44 -2.39 -13.40
CA GLY A 79 1.89 -2.95 -12.13
C GLY A 79 0.85 -2.81 -11.01
N VAL A 80 0.14 -1.68 -10.96
CA VAL A 80 -0.99 -1.49 -10.02
C VAL A 80 -2.12 -2.48 -10.32
N ALA A 81 -2.49 -2.66 -11.60
CA ALA A 81 -3.51 -3.60 -12.01
C ALA A 81 -3.14 -5.06 -11.65
N HIS A 82 -1.88 -5.45 -11.84
CA HIS A 82 -1.39 -6.78 -11.43
C HIS A 82 -1.49 -6.99 -9.91
N ALA A 83 -1.06 -6.01 -9.10
CA ALA A 83 -1.20 -6.10 -7.65
C ALA A 83 -2.66 -6.25 -7.20
N LEU A 84 -3.57 -5.46 -7.80
CA LEU A 84 -4.99 -5.54 -7.48
C LEU A 84 -5.61 -6.88 -7.91
N SER A 85 -5.26 -7.37 -9.10
CA SER A 85 -5.69 -8.69 -9.56
C SER A 85 -5.25 -9.79 -8.58
N TYR A 86 -3.98 -9.77 -8.17
CA TYR A 86 -3.44 -10.72 -7.19
C TYR A 86 -4.19 -10.66 -5.85
N LEU A 87 -4.43 -9.45 -5.31
CA LEU A 87 -5.16 -9.27 -4.05
C LEU A 87 -6.60 -9.78 -4.12
N HIS A 88 -7.25 -9.62 -5.27
CA HIS A 88 -8.67 -9.93 -5.47
C HIS A 88 -8.95 -11.38 -5.84
N HIS A 89 -8.03 -12.02 -6.58
CA HIS A 89 -8.27 -13.32 -7.20
C HIS A 89 -7.33 -14.42 -6.70
N ASP A 90 -6.10 -14.08 -6.31
CA ASP A 90 -5.10 -15.07 -5.93
C ASP A 90 -4.97 -15.22 -4.40
N CYS A 91 -5.38 -14.18 -3.64
CA CYS A 91 -5.44 -14.24 -2.19
C CYS A 91 -6.74 -14.92 -1.72
N ASN A 92 -6.62 -15.85 -0.75
CA ASN A 92 -7.77 -16.50 -0.13
C ASN A 92 -7.73 -16.34 1.40
N PRO A 93 -8.68 -15.61 2.01
CA PRO A 93 -9.78 -14.89 1.37
C PRO A 93 -9.30 -13.69 0.54
N PRO A 94 -10.10 -13.23 -0.45
CA PRO A 94 -9.79 -12.02 -1.21
C PRO A 94 -9.58 -10.81 -0.31
N ILE A 95 -8.59 -9.98 -0.65
CA ILE A 95 -8.20 -8.81 0.12
C ILE A 95 -8.59 -7.54 -0.65
N VAL A 96 -9.45 -6.72 -0.06
CA VAL A 96 -9.79 -5.40 -0.61
C VAL A 96 -8.97 -4.33 0.10
N HIS A 97 -8.14 -3.60 -0.64
CA HIS A 97 -7.27 -2.55 -0.10
C HIS A 97 -8.05 -1.34 0.44
N ARG A 98 -9.06 -0.87 -0.31
CA ARG A 98 -9.97 0.26 -0.02
C ARG A 98 -9.37 1.67 0.00
N ASP A 99 -8.08 1.84 -0.28
CA ASP A 99 -7.42 3.16 -0.28
C ASP A 99 -6.35 3.27 -1.38
N ILE A 100 -6.77 2.99 -2.61
CA ILE A 100 -5.90 3.12 -3.77
C ILE A 100 -5.87 4.59 -4.21
N SER A 101 -4.75 5.25 -3.98
CA SER A 101 -4.51 6.64 -4.33
C SER A 101 -3.08 6.83 -4.83
N ALA A 102 -2.79 7.97 -5.47
CA ALA A 102 -1.44 8.29 -5.92
C ALA A 102 -0.43 8.47 -4.75
N ASN A 103 -0.91 8.70 -3.53
CA ASN A 103 -0.05 8.75 -2.34
C ASN A 103 0.39 7.36 -1.89
N ASN A 104 -0.47 6.36 -2.10
CA ASN A 104 -0.28 4.98 -1.66
C ASN A 104 0.31 4.07 -2.75
N ILE A 105 0.76 4.66 -3.87
CA ILE A 105 1.55 3.98 -4.89
C ILE A 105 2.96 4.52 -4.76
N LEU A 106 3.89 3.70 -4.29
CA LEU A 106 5.30 4.03 -4.16
C LEU A 106 6.08 3.59 -5.40
N LEU A 107 7.17 4.30 -5.69
CA LEU A 107 8.02 4.06 -6.85
C LEU A 107 9.47 3.84 -6.40
N ASP A 108 10.08 2.77 -6.90
CA ASP A 108 11.51 2.52 -6.73
C ASP A 108 12.36 3.32 -7.73
N SER A 109 13.68 3.12 -7.67
CA SER A 109 14.65 3.74 -8.58
C SER A 109 14.33 3.49 -10.08
N GLU A 110 13.67 2.40 -10.45
CA GLU A 110 13.33 2.04 -11.84
C GLU A 110 11.87 2.33 -12.23
N PHE A 111 11.18 3.15 -11.42
CA PHE A 111 9.76 3.48 -11.58
C PHE A 111 8.85 2.24 -11.59
N GLU A 112 9.24 1.15 -10.93
CA GLU A 112 8.32 0.04 -10.67
C GLU A 112 7.35 0.43 -9.55
N PRO A 113 6.03 0.27 -9.77
CA PRO A 113 5.04 0.64 -8.77
C PRO A 113 4.90 -0.43 -7.69
N ARG A 114 4.72 0.01 -6.45
CA ARG A 114 4.27 -0.85 -5.34
C ARG A 114 3.17 -0.19 -4.54
N ILE A 115 2.09 -0.94 -4.32
CA ILE A 115 0.98 -0.50 -3.47
C ILE A 115 1.41 -0.58 -2.00
N SER A 116 1.10 0.47 -1.22
CA SER A 116 1.36 0.60 0.22
C SER A 116 0.08 1.01 0.98
N ASP A 117 0.17 1.10 2.32
CA ASP A 117 -0.91 1.56 3.21
C ASP A 117 -2.14 0.62 3.25
N PHE A 118 -1.92 -0.57 3.83
CA PHE A 118 -2.98 -1.57 4.02
C PHE A 118 -3.76 -1.38 5.34
N GLY A 119 -3.63 -0.22 6.00
CA GLY A 119 -4.30 0.06 7.27
C GLY A 119 -5.83 -0.03 7.18
N HIS A 120 -6.35 0.27 5.98
CA HIS A 120 -7.77 0.17 5.64
C HIS A 120 -8.17 -1.16 5.01
N ARG A 121 -7.37 -2.23 5.03
CA ARG A 121 -7.78 -3.47 4.35
C ARG A 121 -9.03 -4.12 4.96
N LYS A 122 -9.75 -4.88 4.15
CA LYS A 122 -10.76 -5.85 4.59
C LYS A 122 -10.60 -7.15 3.83
N THR A 123 -10.85 -8.26 4.51
CA THR A 123 -11.05 -9.55 3.86
C THR A 123 -12.52 -9.69 3.45
N ALA A 124 -12.76 -10.14 2.22
CA ALA A 124 -14.10 -10.47 1.75
C ALA A 124 -14.39 -11.95 2.00
N ARG A 125 -15.53 -12.26 2.64
CA ARG A 125 -15.93 -13.65 2.94
C ARG A 125 -16.49 -14.41 1.73
N SER A 126 -16.88 -13.67 0.70
CA SER A 126 -17.28 -14.17 -0.62
C SER A 126 -17.39 -12.94 -1.53
N TRP A 127 -16.89 -13.03 -2.77
CA TRP A 127 -17.42 -12.18 -3.85
C TRP A 127 -18.81 -12.76 -4.11
N PHE A 128 -19.86 -12.28 -3.43
CA PHE A 128 -21.19 -12.90 -3.44
C PHE A 128 -21.53 -13.60 -4.76
N VAL A 129 -21.73 -14.90 -4.67
CA VAL A 129 -22.91 -15.56 -5.23
C VAL A 129 -23.58 -16.32 -4.10
#